data_AF-A0A371DGR4-F1
#
_entry.id   AF-A0A371DGR4-F1
#
_cell.length_a   1.000
_cell.length_b   1.000
_cell.length_c   1.000
_cell.angle_alpha   90.00
_cell.angle_beta   90.00
_cell.angle_gamma   90.00
#
_symmetry.space_group_name_H-M   'P 1'
#
loop_
_entity.id
_entity.type
_entity.pdbx_description
1 polymer ?
#
loop_
_entity_poly.entity_id
_entity_poly.type
_entity_poly.pdbx_seq_one_letter_code
_entity_poly.pdbx_strand_id
1 'polypeptide(L)'
;RRIFSLRGRTIQVIVKLANIVLTPEKPRYEGGAWHVEGMANERIVATGLYYYACENITESRLDFRITVGQEESYDMPYEQSDYEGYLAAFGFAGGNALNQQLGHIVAEEDKCVAFPNIYQHHVDAFELADPSRPGYRKILCFFLVNPTTLIVSTSDVPPQQQDWVSEDATTIAALQTLPQELYDITLDYAKTGTISREEAEKDREEFMKERGSFVLEHNEQVFELEFNMCEH
;
A
#
# COMPACT_ATOMS: atom_id res chain seq x y z
N ARG A 1 -0.74 -10.19 27.40
CA ARG A 1 -0.24 -9.88 26.05
C ARG A 1 0.95 -10.79 25.75
N ARG A 2 0.88 -11.69 24.75
CA ARG A 2 2.07 -12.40 24.25
C ARG A 2 2.85 -11.44 23.35
N ILE A 3 4.12 -11.21 23.63
CA ILE A 3 4.99 -10.35 22.81
C ILE A 3 5.65 -11.24 21.75
N PHE A 4 5.43 -10.93 20.47
CA PHE A 4 6.14 -11.59 19.37
C PHE A 4 7.43 -10.83 19.09
N SER A 5 8.58 -11.44 19.40
CA SER A 5 9.89 -10.81 19.19
C SER A 5 10.40 -11.02 17.76
N LEU A 6 10.75 -9.92 17.08
CA LEU A 6 11.41 -9.90 15.78
C LEU A 6 12.95 -10.03 15.89
N ARG A 7 13.52 -9.84 17.08
CA ARG A 7 14.98 -9.83 17.28
C ARG A 7 15.59 -11.18 16.90
N GLY A 8 16.64 -11.13 16.07
CA GLY A 8 17.38 -12.33 15.63
C GLY A 8 16.65 -13.16 14.58
N ARG A 9 15.59 -12.62 13.95
CA ARG A 9 14.88 -13.27 12.85
C ARG A 9 15.17 -12.58 11.54
N THR A 10 15.21 -13.36 10.47
CA THR A 10 15.07 -12.83 9.12
C THR A 10 13.62 -12.40 8.93
N ILE A 11 13.42 -11.15 8.49
CA ILE A 11 12.11 -10.58 8.19
C ILE A 11 12.09 -10.13 6.73
N GLN A 12 10.91 -10.17 6.11
CA GLN A 12 10.71 -9.65 4.77
C GLN A 12 9.96 -8.33 4.85
N VAL A 13 10.43 -7.34 4.09
CA VAL A 13 9.85 -6.00 4.04
C VAL A 13 9.71 -5.59 2.59
N ILE A 14 8.52 -5.15 2.20
CA ILE A 14 8.30 -4.52 0.90
C ILE A 14 8.52 -3.02 1.10
N VAL A 15 9.39 -2.43 0.27
CA VAL A 15 9.71 -1.00 0.32
C VAL A 15 9.08 -0.31 -0.87
N LYS A 16 8.36 0.79 -0.63
CA LYS A 16 7.71 1.58 -1.67
C LYS A 16 8.00 3.07 -1.44
N LEU A 17 8.31 3.78 -2.51
CA LEU A 17 8.33 5.24 -2.51
C LEU A 17 6.99 5.74 -3.06
N ALA A 18 6.37 6.69 -2.38
CA ALA A 18 5.18 7.35 -2.87
C ALA A 18 5.34 8.86 -2.74
N ASN A 19 5.07 9.57 -3.83
CA ASN A 19 5.24 11.01 -3.90
C ASN A 19 3.96 11.64 -4.43
N ILE A 20 3.48 12.67 -3.76
CA ILE A 20 2.46 13.57 -4.28
C ILE A 20 3.16 14.90 -4.56
N VAL A 21 3.09 15.35 -5.81
CA VAL A 21 3.69 16.62 -6.25
C VAL A 21 2.57 17.48 -6.80
N LEU A 22 2.45 18.68 -6.28
CA LEU A 22 1.48 19.70 -6.68
C LEU A 22 2.22 20.81 -7.42
N THR A 23 1.59 21.31 -8.48
CA THR A 23 2.12 22.42 -9.29
C THR A 23 1.08 23.54 -9.34
N PRO A 24 1.46 24.78 -9.68
CA PRO A 24 0.49 25.86 -9.85
C PRO A 24 -0.66 25.52 -10.82
N GLU A 25 -0.42 24.68 -11.83
CA GLU A 25 -1.42 24.21 -12.78
C GLU A 25 -2.34 23.12 -12.21
N LYS A 26 -1.82 22.33 -11.25
CA LYS A 26 -2.58 21.30 -10.53
C LYS A 26 -2.32 21.47 -9.02
N PRO A 27 -2.94 22.48 -8.40
CA PRO A 27 -2.55 22.94 -7.06
C PRO A 27 -3.15 22.10 -5.93
N ARG A 28 -4.02 21.12 -6.25
CA ARG A 28 -4.80 20.36 -5.27
C ARG A 28 -4.74 18.85 -5.53
N TYR A 29 -4.63 18.11 -4.43
CA TYR A 29 -4.83 16.67 -4.36
C TYR A 29 -6.19 16.40 -3.72
N GLU A 30 -7.04 15.60 -4.38
CA GLU A 30 -8.44 15.37 -3.93
C GLU A 30 -8.57 14.34 -2.79
N GLY A 31 -7.46 13.77 -2.32
CA GLY A 31 -7.47 12.70 -1.34
C GLY A 31 -7.32 11.31 -1.98
N GLY A 32 -7.01 10.33 -1.13
CA GLY A 32 -6.92 8.92 -1.48
C GLY A 32 -8.20 8.17 -1.16
N ALA A 33 -8.38 7.00 -1.76
CA ALA A 33 -9.41 6.06 -1.35
C ALA A 33 -9.04 5.38 -0.03
N TRP A 34 -10.04 4.95 0.74
CA TRP A 34 -9.86 4.11 1.91
C TRP A 34 -9.30 2.73 1.50
N HIS A 35 -8.19 2.31 2.09
CA HIS A 35 -7.57 1.02 1.77
C HIS A 35 -6.79 0.41 2.95
N VAL A 36 -6.52 -0.89 2.83
CA VAL A 36 -5.54 -1.65 3.61
C VAL A 36 -4.40 -2.03 2.66
N GLU A 37 -3.18 -2.22 3.18
CA GLU A 37 -2.01 -2.42 2.33
C GLU A 37 -1.84 -3.89 1.91
N GLY A 38 -1.60 -4.08 0.61
CA GLY A 38 -1.42 -5.41 0.00
C GLY A 38 -2.68 -6.24 -0.15
N MET A 39 -2.48 -7.44 -0.65
CA MET A 39 -3.45 -8.51 -0.82
C MET A 39 -3.00 -9.73 -0.01
N ALA A 40 -3.76 -10.83 -0.07
CA ALA A 40 -3.51 -12.03 0.73
C ALA A 40 -2.14 -12.69 0.42
N ASN A 41 -1.62 -12.50 -0.80
CA ASN A 41 -0.32 -13.02 -1.25
C ASN A 41 0.87 -12.25 -0.66
N GLU A 42 0.79 -10.93 -0.44
CA GLU A 42 1.89 -10.17 0.18
C GLU A 42 1.95 -10.34 1.70
N ARG A 43 0.89 -10.85 2.33
CA ARG A 43 0.86 -11.22 3.76
C ARG A 43 1.32 -10.07 4.67
N ILE A 44 0.97 -8.82 4.34
CA ILE A 44 1.38 -7.63 5.09
C ILE A 44 0.64 -7.59 6.44
N VAL A 45 1.38 -7.48 7.54
CA VAL A 45 0.85 -7.44 8.91
C VAL A 45 0.96 -6.07 9.56
N ALA A 46 1.87 -5.22 9.09
CA ALA A 46 2.04 -3.86 9.59
C ALA A 46 2.63 -2.94 8.53
N THR A 47 2.31 -1.67 8.64
CA THR A 47 2.79 -0.61 7.76
C THR A 47 3.57 0.41 8.58
N GLY A 48 4.75 0.78 8.06
CA GLY A 48 5.57 1.87 8.55
C GLY A 48 5.72 2.94 7.48
N LEU A 49 5.47 4.19 7.82
CA LEU A 49 5.60 5.35 6.93
C LEU A 49 6.65 6.30 7.48
N TYR A 50 7.51 6.81 6.61
CA TYR A 50 8.45 7.87 6.91
C TYR A 50 8.28 9.03 5.92
N TYR A 51 7.93 10.19 6.45
CA TYR A 51 7.66 11.42 5.69
C TYR A 51 8.95 12.21 5.52
N TYR A 52 9.79 11.81 4.56
CA TYR A 52 11.14 12.34 4.45
C TYR A 52 11.23 13.73 3.82
N ALA A 53 10.17 14.21 3.16
CA ALA A 53 10.15 15.57 2.61
C ALA A 53 8.71 16.08 2.42
N CYS A 54 8.36 17.21 3.02
CA CYS A 54 7.08 17.89 2.87
C CYS A 54 7.29 19.41 2.75
N GLU A 55 6.99 19.99 1.58
CA GLU A 55 7.19 21.42 1.34
C GLU A 55 5.99 22.03 0.62
N ASN A 56 5.64 23.26 1.01
CA ASN A 56 4.66 24.11 0.33
C ASN A 56 3.28 23.46 0.12
N ILE A 57 2.80 22.74 1.13
CA ILE A 57 1.46 22.15 1.14
C ILE A 57 0.71 22.58 2.40
N THR A 58 -0.61 22.62 2.33
CA THR A 58 -1.47 22.71 3.50
C THR A 58 -1.35 21.44 4.34
N GLU A 59 -1.94 21.45 5.54
CA GLU A 59 -1.94 20.28 6.43
C GLU A 59 -2.44 19.03 5.71
N SER A 60 -1.60 17.98 5.67
CA SER A 60 -1.94 16.67 5.12
C SER A 60 -2.26 15.74 6.27
N ARG A 61 -3.39 15.03 6.20
CA ARG A 61 -3.81 14.07 7.23
C ARG A 61 -3.85 12.65 6.68
N LEU A 62 -3.52 11.73 7.56
CA LEU A 62 -3.69 10.29 7.36
C LEU A 62 -4.71 9.82 8.39
N ASP A 63 -5.90 9.51 7.90
CA ASP A 63 -7.06 9.13 8.69
C ASP A 63 -7.16 7.62 8.79
N PHE A 64 -7.64 7.13 9.94
CA PHE A 64 -7.73 5.72 10.25
C PHE A 64 -9.16 5.35 10.68
N ARG A 65 -9.62 4.21 10.20
CA ARG A 65 -10.84 3.56 10.68
C ARG A 65 -10.65 2.06 10.81
N ILE A 66 -11.52 1.42 11.58
CA ILE A 66 -11.54 -0.03 11.78
C ILE A 66 -12.97 -0.54 11.72
N THR A 67 -13.17 -1.73 11.14
CA THR A 67 -14.45 -2.44 11.24
C THR A 67 -14.69 -2.91 12.67
N VAL A 68 -15.93 -2.79 13.15
CA VAL A 68 -16.37 -3.28 14.46
C VAL A 68 -17.30 -4.47 14.26
N GLY A 69 -16.98 -5.59 14.94
CA GLY A 69 -17.62 -6.90 14.75
C GLY A 69 -16.59 -7.97 14.38
N GLN A 70 -16.92 -9.26 14.58
CA GLN A 70 -16.05 -10.38 14.16
C GLN A 70 -16.64 -11.05 12.91
N GLU A 71 -15.78 -11.65 12.07
CA GLU A 71 -16.15 -12.39 10.84
C GLU A 71 -17.27 -13.43 11.05
N GLU A 72 -17.41 -13.98 12.26
CA GLU A 72 -18.41 -15.01 12.60
C GLU A 72 -19.62 -14.45 13.38
N SER A 73 -19.62 -13.15 13.72
CA SER A 73 -20.65 -12.49 14.52
C SER A 73 -20.58 -10.98 14.30
N TYR A 74 -21.32 -10.52 13.27
CA TYR A 74 -21.80 -9.13 13.18
C TYR A 74 -22.98 -8.89 14.13
N ASP A 75 -23.36 -9.91 14.89
CA ASP A 75 -24.40 -9.89 15.92
C ASP A 75 -23.82 -9.25 17.19
N MET A 76 -23.62 -7.93 17.14
CA MET A 76 -23.26 -7.15 18.32
C MET A 76 -24.48 -7.14 19.26
N PRO A 77 -24.38 -7.62 20.51
CA PRO A 77 -25.53 -7.67 21.40
C PRO A 77 -26.03 -6.27 21.72
N TYR A 78 -27.22 -5.92 21.23
CA TYR A 78 -27.81 -4.58 21.40
C TYR A 78 -29.15 -4.66 22.15
N GLU A 79 -29.49 -3.59 22.86
CA GLU A 79 -30.84 -3.37 23.38
C GLU A 79 -31.63 -2.55 22.36
N GLN A 80 -32.88 -2.93 22.11
CA GLN A 80 -33.71 -2.31 21.08
C GLN A 80 -33.82 -0.79 21.33
N SER A 81 -33.46 0.01 20.32
CA SER A 81 -33.43 1.48 20.36
C SER A 81 -32.33 2.13 21.22
N ASP A 82 -31.29 1.40 21.66
CA ASP A 82 -30.13 1.98 22.34
C ASP A 82 -29.13 2.64 21.36
N TYR A 83 -29.58 3.70 20.70
CA TYR A 83 -28.75 4.48 19.78
C TYR A 83 -27.65 5.25 20.52
N GLU A 84 -27.96 5.77 21.71
CA GLU A 84 -27.05 6.60 22.50
C GLU A 84 -25.89 5.77 23.09
N GLY A 85 -26.16 4.56 23.59
CA GLY A 85 -25.13 3.67 24.13
C GLY A 85 -24.12 3.22 23.08
N TYR A 86 -24.60 2.84 21.90
CA TYR A 86 -23.74 2.43 20.78
C TYR A 86 -22.95 3.61 20.20
N LEU A 87 -23.58 4.77 20.03
CA LEU A 87 -22.88 5.98 19.59
C LEU A 87 -21.78 6.37 20.59
N ALA A 88 -22.06 6.29 21.89
CA ALA A 88 -21.08 6.61 22.93
C ALA A 88 -19.93 5.58 23.00
N ALA A 89 -20.21 4.29 22.84
CA ALA A 89 -19.21 3.23 22.96
C ALA A 89 -18.35 3.05 21.70
N PHE A 90 -18.99 3.13 20.52
CA PHE A 90 -18.38 2.74 19.24
C PHE A 90 -18.32 3.89 18.23
N GLY A 91 -19.01 5.00 18.45
CA GLY A 91 -19.00 6.16 17.55
C GLY A 91 -19.91 6.05 16.33
N PHE A 92 -20.77 5.02 16.27
CA PHE A 92 -21.79 4.83 15.23
C PHE A 92 -23.08 4.26 15.84
N ALA A 93 -24.21 4.54 15.19
CA ALA A 93 -25.53 3.99 15.51
C ALA A 93 -26.45 4.12 14.28
N GLY A 94 -27.57 3.39 14.26
CA GLY A 94 -28.69 3.57 13.31
C GLY A 94 -28.34 3.57 11.81
N GLY A 95 -28.17 2.39 11.20
CA GLY A 95 -27.96 2.24 9.75
C GLY A 95 -26.57 2.65 9.25
N ASN A 96 -25.77 3.37 10.06
CA ASN A 96 -24.39 3.71 9.72
C ASN A 96 -23.55 2.45 9.47
N ALA A 97 -22.50 2.58 8.65
CA ALA A 97 -21.56 1.50 8.46
C ALA A 97 -20.90 1.09 9.80
N LEU A 98 -20.62 -0.21 9.94
CA LEU A 98 -19.93 -0.85 11.08
C LEU A 98 -18.44 -0.50 11.13
N ASN A 99 -18.11 0.78 10.96
CA ASN A 99 -16.76 1.28 11.05
C ASN A 99 -16.65 2.35 12.15
N GLN A 100 -15.65 2.19 13.01
CA GLN A 100 -15.27 3.18 14.00
C GLN A 100 -14.13 4.02 13.44
N GLN A 101 -14.34 5.34 13.43
CA GLN A 101 -13.29 6.32 13.14
C GLN A 101 -12.30 6.37 14.31
N LEU A 102 -11.03 6.05 14.04
CA LEU A 102 -9.97 6.07 15.04
C LEU A 102 -9.29 7.45 15.16
N GLY A 103 -9.57 8.34 14.20
CA GLY A 103 -8.97 9.67 14.10
C GLY A 103 -7.84 9.71 13.07
N HIS A 104 -7.00 10.74 13.15
CA HIS A 104 -5.97 11.00 12.16
C HIS A 104 -4.62 11.33 12.79
N ILE A 105 -3.58 11.24 11.95
CA ILE A 105 -2.28 11.83 12.22
C ILE A 105 -1.97 12.87 11.16
N VAL A 106 -1.31 13.96 11.58
CA VAL A 106 -0.81 14.97 10.65
C VAL A 106 0.50 14.47 10.04
N ALA A 107 0.58 14.47 8.72
CA ALA A 107 1.74 14.12 7.92
C ALA A 107 2.74 15.29 7.89
N GLU A 108 3.69 15.29 8.82
CA GLU A 108 4.76 16.30 8.90
C GLU A 108 6.09 15.73 8.42
N GLU A 109 6.97 16.59 7.91
CA GLU A 109 8.34 16.19 7.58
C GLU A 109 9.05 15.58 8.80
N ASP A 110 9.90 14.59 8.54
CA ASP A 110 10.62 13.77 9.50
C ASP A 110 9.74 12.96 10.49
N LYS A 111 8.43 12.88 10.24
CA LYS A 111 7.54 12.03 11.04
C LYS A 111 7.66 10.56 10.61
N CYS A 112 7.71 9.67 11.60
CA CYS A 112 7.57 8.23 11.42
C CYS A 112 6.25 7.75 12.03
N VAL A 113 5.52 6.91 11.30
CA VAL A 113 4.23 6.36 11.73
C VAL A 113 4.25 4.86 11.51
N ALA A 114 3.86 4.07 12.51
CA ALA A 114 3.77 2.62 12.40
C ALA A 114 2.44 2.14 12.95
N PHE A 115 1.72 1.34 12.17
CA PHE A 115 0.40 0.83 12.53
C PHE A 115 0.19 -0.59 12.00
N PRO A 116 -0.63 -1.41 12.70
CA PRO A 116 -0.99 -2.73 12.20
C PRO A 116 -1.83 -2.61 10.92
N ASN A 117 -1.68 -3.56 10.00
CA ASN A 117 -2.38 -3.59 8.72
C ASN A 117 -3.85 -4.06 8.85
N ILE A 118 -4.47 -3.79 10.00
CA ILE A 118 -5.90 -4.01 10.28
C ILE A 118 -6.68 -2.68 10.23
N TYR A 119 -5.98 -1.55 10.22
CA TYR A 119 -6.59 -0.23 10.11
C TYR A 119 -6.68 0.15 8.64
N GLN A 120 -7.91 0.38 8.18
CA GLN A 120 -8.10 1.02 6.89
C GLN A 120 -7.71 2.48 7.04
N HIS A 121 -7.02 3.03 6.04
CA HIS A 121 -6.58 4.40 6.07
C HIS A 121 -6.77 5.07 4.71
N HIS A 122 -6.82 6.41 4.73
CA HIS A 122 -6.73 7.22 3.54
C HIS A 122 -5.97 8.50 3.82
N VAL A 123 -5.52 9.14 2.75
CA VAL A 123 -4.92 10.47 2.81
C VAL A 123 -6.00 11.49 2.50
N ASP A 124 -6.14 12.51 3.33
CA ASP A 124 -7.06 13.62 3.09
C ASP A 124 -6.66 14.47 1.88
N ALA A 125 -7.61 15.24 1.37
CA ALA A 125 -7.34 16.27 0.37
C ALA A 125 -6.43 17.37 0.96
N PHE A 126 -5.50 17.87 0.16
CA PHE A 126 -4.65 19.00 0.51
C PHE A 126 -4.21 19.75 -0.75
N GLU A 127 -3.75 20.98 -0.56
CA GLU A 127 -3.38 21.87 -1.66
C GLU A 127 -2.07 22.61 -1.39
N LEU A 128 -1.62 23.42 -2.35
CA LEU A 128 -0.45 24.28 -2.18
C LEU A 128 -0.70 25.35 -1.12
N ALA A 129 0.26 25.53 -0.20
CA ALA A 129 0.21 26.63 0.76
C ALA A 129 0.47 28.00 0.08
N ASP A 130 1.44 28.04 -0.82
CA ASP A 130 1.69 29.14 -1.77
C ASP A 130 1.39 28.63 -3.19
N PRO A 131 0.24 29.04 -3.79
CA PRO A 131 -0.16 28.60 -5.13
C PRO A 131 0.79 29.02 -6.26
N SER A 132 1.72 29.95 -6.01
CA SER A 132 2.68 30.42 -7.03
C SER A 132 3.88 29.49 -7.20
N ARG A 133 4.09 28.56 -6.27
CA ARG A 133 5.25 27.66 -6.22
C ARG A 133 4.78 26.21 -6.21
N PRO A 134 5.56 25.27 -6.75
CA PRO A 134 5.28 23.85 -6.57
C PRO A 134 5.45 23.44 -5.11
N GLY A 135 4.82 22.33 -4.74
CA GLY A 135 4.87 21.73 -3.41
C GLY A 135 4.81 20.22 -3.50
N TYR A 136 5.22 19.53 -2.44
CA TYR A 136 5.27 18.09 -2.46
C TYR A 136 5.15 17.47 -1.07
N ARG A 137 4.71 16.22 -1.08
CA ARG A 137 4.74 15.27 0.05
C ARG A 137 5.37 13.99 -0.45
N LYS A 138 6.49 13.59 0.14
CA LYS A 138 7.23 12.40 -0.25
C LYS A 138 7.41 11.46 0.94
N ILE A 139 7.10 10.19 0.71
CA ILE A 139 7.13 9.18 1.75
C ILE A 139 7.88 7.91 1.32
N LEU A 140 8.49 7.28 2.31
CA LEU A 140 8.97 5.91 2.26
C LEU A 140 8.01 5.03 3.05
N CYS A 141 7.44 4.02 2.39
CA CYS A 141 6.58 3.02 2.99
C CYS A 141 7.36 1.71 3.17
N PHE A 142 7.21 1.12 4.36
CA PHE A 142 7.75 -0.17 4.74
C PHE A 142 6.57 -1.06 5.11
N PHE A 143 6.35 -2.13 4.35
CA PHE A 143 5.32 -3.11 4.65
C PHE A 143 5.96 -4.36 5.23
N LEU A 144 5.70 -4.62 6.51
CA LEU A 144 6.18 -5.82 7.18
C LEU A 144 5.35 -7.01 6.72
N VAL A 145 6.00 -7.95 6.03
CA VAL A 145 5.42 -9.25 5.68
C VAL A 145 5.38 -10.13 6.93
N ASN A 146 4.37 -10.98 7.05
CA ASN A 146 4.21 -11.91 8.16
C ASN A 146 5.51 -12.67 8.48
N PRO A 147 6.16 -12.44 9.64
CA PRO A 147 7.44 -13.04 9.98
C PRO A 147 7.40 -14.57 10.19
N THR A 148 6.21 -15.19 10.21
CA THR A 148 6.06 -16.65 10.33
C THR A 148 5.94 -17.35 8.98
N THR A 149 5.88 -16.61 7.88
CA THR A 149 5.67 -17.16 6.54
C THR A 149 6.59 -16.45 5.56
N LEU A 150 7.48 -17.20 4.92
CA LEU A 150 8.33 -16.66 3.88
C LEU A 150 7.56 -16.68 2.54
N ILE A 151 7.61 -15.56 1.83
CA ILE A 151 7.09 -15.42 0.46
C ILE A 151 8.26 -15.28 -0.52
N VAL A 152 8.00 -15.49 -1.82
CA VAL A 152 9.00 -15.24 -2.87
C VAL A 152 9.38 -13.75 -2.88
N SER A 153 10.67 -13.46 -2.96
CA SER A 153 11.22 -12.10 -2.91
C SER A 153 12.26 -11.86 -4.00
N THR A 154 12.79 -10.63 -4.06
CA THR A 154 13.91 -10.26 -4.94
C THR A 154 15.22 -10.98 -4.59
N SER A 155 15.30 -11.68 -3.45
CA SER A 155 16.42 -12.58 -3.16
C SER A 155 16.29 -13.93 -3.88
N ASP A 156 15.08 -14.31 -4.28
CA ASP A 156 14.76 -15.57 -4.94
C ASP A 156 14.60 -15.42 -6.46
N VAL A 157 14.21 -14.22 -6.91
CA VAL A 157 13.96 -13.89 -8.32
C VAL A 157 15.15 -13.12 -8.90
N PRO A 158 15.83 -13.64 -9.94
CA PRO A 158 16.93 -12.93 -10.59
C PRO A 158 16.43 -11.69 -11.37
N PRO A 159 17.31 -10.76 -11.74
CA PRO A 159 16.94 -9.62 -12.59
C PRO A 159 16.22 -10.08 -13.86
N GLN A 160 15.06 -9.49 -14.13
CA GLN A 160 14.17 -9.90 -15.23
C GLN A 160 14.24 -8.96 -16.44
N GLN A 161 14.91 -7.81 -16.33
CA GLN A 161 14.92 -6.82 -17.42
C GLN A 161 15.84 -7.25 -18.56
N GLN A 162 15.27 -7.41 -19.75
CA GLN A 162 16.01 -7.85 -20.94
C GLN A 162 17.14 -6.89 -21.35
N ASP A 163 16.95 -5.59 -21.13
CA ASP A 163 17.95 -4.57 -21.43
C ASP A 163 19.17 -4.69 -20.53
N TRP A 164 18.98 -5.05 -19.24
CA TRP A 164 20.09 -5.24 -18.31
C TRP A 164 21.01 -6.39 -18.73
N VAL A 165 20.43 -7.48 -19.22
CA VAL A 165 21.22 -8.59 -19.77
C VAL A 165 22.09 -8.13 -20.95
N SER A 166 21.54 -7.25 -21.79
CA SER A 166 22.27 -6.68 -22.93
C SER A 166 23.40 -5.76 -22.47
N GLU A 167 23.13 -4.88 -21.51
CA GLU A 167 24.12 -3.97 -20.93
C GLU A 167 25.23 -4.73 -20.22
N ASP A 168 24.89 -5.70 -19.36
CA ASP A 168 25.85 -6.52 -18.63
C ASP A 168 26.74 -7.32 -19.58
N ALA A 169 26.18 -7.86 -20.67
CA ALA A 169 26.96 -8.58 -21.67
C ALA A 169 28.09 -7.72 -22.28
N THR A 170 27.89 -6.41 -22.42
CA THR A 170 28.93 -5.50 -22.92
C THR A 170 30.11 -5.36 -21.95
N THR A 171 29.90 -5.60 -20.66
CA THR A 171 30.93 -5.48 -19.63
C THR A 171 31.80 -6.72 -19.48
N ILE A 172 31.36 -7.87 -20.02
CA ILE A 172 32.04 -9.16 -19.86
C ILE A 172 33.10 -9.32 -20.95
N ALA A 173 34.37 -9.18 -20.56
CA ALA A 173 35.52 -9.26 -21.47
C ALA A 173 35.56 -10.57 -22.31
N ALA A 174 35.13 -11.70 -21.74
CA ALA A 174 35.08 -12.97 -22.46
C ALA A 174 34.10 -12.95 -23.63
N LEU A 175 32.94 -12.30 -23.47
CA LEU A 175 31.94 -12.18 -24.53
C LEU A 175 32.43 -11.28 -25.68
N GLN A 176 33.23 -10.26 -25.36
CA GLN A 176 33.83 -9.35 -26.36
C GLN A 176 34.85 -10.03 -27.27
N THR A 177 35.34 -11.22 -26.92
CA THR A 177 36.28 -11.99 -27.75
C THR A 177 35.60 -12.96 -28.71
N LEU A 178 34.28 -13.13 -28.59
CA LEU A 178 33.51 -14.03 -29.44
C LEU A 178 33.28 -13.44 -30.84
N PRO A 179 33.26 -14.27 -31.89
CA PRO A 179 32.65 -13.88 -33.16
C PRO A 179 31.21 -13.42 -32.96
N GLN A 180 30.74 -12.50 -33.81
CA GLN A 180 29.42 -11.87 -33.70
C GLN A 180 28.29 -12.92 -33.62
N GLU A 181 28.37 -13.99 -34.41
CA GLU A 181 27.34 -15.03 -34.42
C GLU A 181 27.24 -15.77 -33.08
N LEU A 182 28.37 -16.04 -32.41
CA LEU A 182 28.38 -16.69 -31.10
C LEU A 182 27.99 -15.75 -29.98
N TYR A 183 28.33 -14.45 -30.12
CA TYR A 183 27.87 -13.41 -29.20
C TYR A 183 26.34 -13.31 -29.23
N ASP A 184 25.75 -13.22 -30.43
CA ASP A 184 24.31 -13.08 -30.62
C ASP A 184 23.54 -14.28 -30.07
N ILE A 185 24.01 -15.50 -30.36
CA ILE A 185 23.43 -16.74 -29.81
C ILE A 185 23.50 -16.74 -28.29
N THR A 186 24.64 -16.40 -27.70
CA THR A 186 24.82 -16.39 -26.25
C THR A 186 23.89 -15.37 -25.60
N LEU A 187 23.75 -14.20 -26.20
CA LEU A 187 22.88 -13.14 -25.71
C LEU A 187 21.40 -13.52 -25.80
N ASP A 188 20.97 -14.17 -26.90
CA ASP A 188 19.61 -14.68 -27.05
C ASP A 188 19.26 -15.74 -25.98
N TYR A 189 20.18 -16.67 -25.74
CA TYR A 189 20.04 -17.64 -24.63
C TYR A 189 19.97 -16.94 -23.27
N ALA A 190 20.81 -15.94 -23.01
CA ALA A 190 20.82 -15.20 -21.74
C ALA A 190 19.53 -14.39 -21.52
N LYS A 191 18.89 -13.94 -22.60
CA LYS A 191 17.59 -13.24 -22.56
C LYS A 191 16.41 -14.18 -22.34
N THR A 192 16.59 -15.49 -22.45
CA THR A 192 15.50 -16.45 -22.23
C THR A 192 14.99 -16.37 -20.79
N GLY A 193 13.69 -16.10 -20.63
CA GLY A 193 13.05 -15.92 -19.31
C GLY A 193 13.16 -14.51 -18.73
N THR A 194 13.75 -13.56 -19.46
CA THR A 194 13.61 -12.13 -19.18
C THR A 194 12.32 -11.58 -19.80
N ILE A 195 11.89 -10.42 -19.31
CA ILE A 195 10.73 -9.69 -19.83
C ILE A 195 11.21 -8.41 -20.51
N SER A 196 10.58 -8.11 -21.65
CA SER A 196 10.74 -6.83 -22.31
C SER A 196 10.05 -5.72 -21.51
N ARG A 197 10.41 -4.46 -21.80
CA ARG A 197 9.75 -3.31 -21.19
C ARG A 197 8.26 -3.25 -21.51
N GLU A 198 7.87 -3.58 -22.74
CA GLU A 198 6.48 -3.58 -23.19
C GLU A 198 5.65 -4.64 -22.43
N GLU A 199 6.20 -5.85 -22.24
CA GLU A 199 5.56 -6.89 -21.43
C GLU A 199 5.44 -6.47 -19.97
N ALA A 200 6.50 -5.91 -19.38
CA ALA A 200 6.48 -5.41 -18.01
C ALA A 200 5.44 -4.29 -17.80
N GLU A 201 5.29 -3.38 -18.76
CA GLU A 201 4.29 -2.31 -18.73
C GLU A 201 2.87 -2.87 -18.82
N LYS A 202 2.64 -3.88 -19.67
CA LYS A 202 1.35 -4.57 -19.80
C LYS A 202 0.98 -5.33 -18.53
N ASP A 203 1.90 -6.11 -17.97
CA ASP A 203 1.68 -6.85 -16.71
C ASP A 203 1.38 -5.88 -15.56
N ARG A 204 2.05 -4.72 -15.53
CA ARG A 204 1.75 -3.65 -14.56
C ARG A 204 0.33 -3.11 -14.71
N GLU A 205 -0.15 -2.91 -15.94
CA GLU A 205 -1.52 -2.43 -16.17
C GLU A 205 -2.58 -3.44 -15.70
N GLU A 206 -2.38 -4.72 -16.01
CA GLU A 206 -3.26 -5.80 -15.55
C GLU A 206 -3.28 -5.89 -14.02
N PHE A 207 -2.10 -5.84 -13.39
CA PHE A 207 -1.94 -5.81 -11.94
C PHE A 207 -2.66 -4.62 -11.29
N MET A 208 -2.53 -3.42 -11.86
CA MET A 208 -3.21 -2.22 -11.34
C MET A 208 -4.74 -2.33 -11.44
N LYS A 209 -5.25 -2.98 -12.49
CA LYS A 209 -6.68 -3.22 -12.67
C LYS A 209 -7.22 -4.19 -11.63
N GLU A 210 -6.54 -5.31 -11.41
CA GLU A 210 -6.90 -6.30 -10.39
C GLU A 210 -6.95 -5.66 -8.99
N ARG A 211 -5.94 -4.85 -8.65
CA ARG A 211 -5.89 -4.14 -7.36
C ARG A 211 -7.01 -3.12 -7.20
N GLY A 212 -7.37 -2.41 -8.26
CA GLY A 212 -8.50 -1.47 -8.23
C GLY A 212 -9.82 -2.17 -7.89
N SER A 213 -10.09 -3.31 -8.52
CA SER A 213 -11.29 -4.10 -8.26
C SER A 213 -11.35 -4.65 -6.83
N PHE A 214 -10.25 -5.20 -6.31
CA PHE A 214 -10.19 -5.74 -4.96
C PHE A 214 -10.45 -4.68 -3.87
N VAL A 215 -9.88 -3.47 -4.01
CA VAL A 215 -10.08 -2.39 -3.04
C VAL A 215 -11.55 -2.00 -2.94
N LEU A 216 -12.25 -1.95 -4.07
CA LEU A 216 -13.68 -1.62 -4.11
C LEU A 216 -14.52 -2.72 -3.43
N GLU A 217 -14.35 -3.98 -3.84
CA GLU A 217 -15.11 -5.12 -3.30
C GLU A 217 -14.87 -5.30 -1.79
N HIS A 218 -13.62 -5.22 -1.33
CA HIS A 218 -13.30 -5.38 0.09
C HIS A 218 -13.83 -4.23 0.93
N ASN A 219 -13.81 -3.01 0.41
CA ASN A 219 -14.40 -1.85 1.10
C ASN A 219 -15.91 -2.03 1.28
N GLU A 220 -16.63 -2.43 0.23
CA GLU A 220 -18.07 -2.70 0.29
C GLU A 220 -18.42 -3.85 1.24
N GLN A 221 -17.68 -4.96 1.18
CA GLN A 221 -18.02 -6.19 1.91
C GLN A 221 -17.60 -6.20 3.39
N VAL A 222 -16.62 -5.38 3.79
CA VAL A 222 -16.01 -5.46 5.13
C VAL A 222 -16.09 -4.15 5.90
N PHE A 223 -15.92 -3.01 5.21
CA PHE A 223 -15.82 -1.70 5.88
C PHE A 223 -17.09 -0.86 5.75
N GLU A 224 -17.91 -1.07 4.72
CA GLU A 224 -19.18 -0.35 4.48
C GLU A 224 -20.42 -1.19 4.80
N LEU A 225 -20.26 -2.31 5.51
CA LEU A 225 -21.38 -3.11 6.03
C LEU A 225 -22.27 -2.25 6.94
N GLU A 226 -23.54 -2.11 6.58
CA GLU A 226 -24.51 -1.33 7.36
C GLU A 226 -24.84 -1.99 8.70
N PHE A 227 -24.95 -1.15 9.74
CA PHE A 227 -25.47 -1.54 11.04
C PHE A 227 -27.00 -1.61 11.01
N ASN A 228 -27.54 -2.81 10.81
CA ASN A 228 -28.98 -3.06 10.86
C ASN A 228 -29.39 -3.56 12.26
N MET A 229 -30.10 -2.72 13.00
CA MET A 229 -30.85 -3.14 14.18
C MET A 229 -32.06 -3.91 13.65
N CYS A 230 -32.12 -5.24 13.82
CA CYS A 230 -33.30 -6.01 13.45
C CYS A 230 -34.54 -5.42 14.14
N GLU A 231 -35.35 -4.69 13.37
CA GLU A 231 -36.73 -4.37 13.71
C GLU A 231 -37.55 -5.64 13.51
N HIS A 232 -38.17 -6.13 14.59
CA HIS A 232 -39.34 -6.99 14.52
C HIS A 232 -40.57 -6.17 14.93
#